data_AF-A0A9D9G444-F1
#
_entry.id   AF-A0A9D9G444-F1
#
_cell.length_a   1.000
_cell.length_b   1.000
_cell.length_c   1.000
_cell.angle_alpha   90.00
_cell.angle_beta   90.00
_cell.angle_gamma   90.00
#
_symmetry.space_group_name_H-M   'P 1'
#
loop_
_entity.id
_entity.type
_entity.pdbx_description
1 polymer ?
#
loop_
_entity_poly.entity_id
_entity_poly.type
_entity_poly.pdbx_seq_one_letter_code
_entity_poly.pdbx_strand_id
1 'polypeptide(L)'
;MKPKSFQIEAYTISETSRILGYKSTKTLYRLLNRDVLEDYIYLEQSGRVYLMLEPPNLPTLAEKIRANIQYRKNNIIKRFI
;
A
#
# COMPACT_ATOMS: atom_id res chain seq x y z
N MET A 1 -23.59 15.48 -11.76
CA MET A 1 -22.67 14.86 -10.78
C MET A 1 -21.63 15.89 -10.39
N LYS A 2 -21.43 16.19 -9.09
CA LYS A 2 -20.34 17.07 -8.66
C LYS A 2 -19.01 16.39 -8.97
N PRO A 3 -18.00 17.09 -9.50
CA PRO A 3 -16.67 16.49 -9.65
C PRO A 3 -16.20 16.10 -8.24
N LYS A 4 -15.96 14.80 -8.01
CA LYS A 4 -15.12 14.38 -6.88
C LYS A 4 -13.76 14.97 -7.18
N SER A 5 -13.36 15.97 -6.41
CA SER A 5 -11.97 16.39 -6.36
C SER A 5 -11.15 15.14 -6.06
N PHE A 6 -10.36 14.65 -7.02
CA PHE A 6 -9.37 13.61 -6.77
C PHE A 6 -8.24 14.25 -5.95
N GLN A 7 -8.52 14.50 -4.66
CA GLN A 7 -7.49 14.81 -3.69
C GLN A 7 -6.75 13.51 -3.47
N ILE A 8 -5.55 13.42 -4.04
CA ILE A 8 -4.65 12.30 -3.76
C ILE A 8 -4.15 12.51 -2.34
N GLU A 9 -4.75 11.77 -1.41
CA GLU A 9 -4.31 11.75 -0.02
C GLU A 9 -3.09 10.85 0.10
N ALA A 10 -1.93 11.49 0.25
CA ALA A 10 -0.66 10.82 0.47
C ALA A 10 -0.16 11.07 1.90
N TYR A 11 0.24 10.00 2.58
CA TYR A 11 0.65 10.03 3.98
C TYR A 11 2.00 9.35 4.18
N THR A 12 2.73 9.74 5.22
CA THR A 12 3.96 9.02 5.58
C THR A 12 3.67 7.55 5.92
N ILE A 13 4.67 6.68 5.87
CA ILE A 13 4.54 5.27 6.27
C ILE A 13 3.91 5.13 7.68
N SER A 14 4.32 5.98 8.62
CA SER A 14 3.83 5.96 10.00
C SER A 14 2.35 6.32 10.10
N GLU A 15 1.91 7.35 9.38
CA GLU A 15 0.51 7.75 9.31
C GLU A 15 -0.34 6.71 8.58
N THR A 16 0.14 6.25 7.43
CA THR A 16 -0.48 5.17 6.65
C THR A 16 -0.73 3.94 7.51
N SER A 17 0.25 3.52 8.32
CA SER A 17 0.09 2.40 9.26
C SER A 17 -1.07 2.62 10.23
N ARG A 18 -1.22 3.84 10.77
CA ARG A 18 -2.29 4.17 11.71
C ARG A 18 -3.65 4.22 11.02
N ILE A 19 -3.73 4.86 9.85
CA ILE A 19 -4.97 4.98 9.05
C ILE A 19 -5.48 3.59 8.65
N LEU A 20 -4.57 2.70 8.24
CA LEU A 20 -4.91 1.33 7.85
C LEU A 20 -5.13 0.37 9.05
N GLY A 21 -5.01 0.86 10.30
CA GLY A 21 -5.26 0.08 11.50
C GLY A 21 -4.14 -0.92 11.88
N TYR A 22 -2.93 -0.77 11.33
CA TYR A 22 -1.80 -1.61 11.69
C TYR A 22 -1.13 -1.14 12.99
N LYS A 23 -0.86 -2.09 13.88
CA LYS A 23 -0.11 -1.85 15.13
C LYS A 23 1.36 -1.45 14.91
N SER A 24 1.92 -1.70 13.73
CA SER A 24 3.33 -1.44 13.43
C SER A 24 3.54 -1.17 11.93
N THR A 25 4.49 -0.27 11.65
CA THR A 25 4.98 0.06 10.30
C THR A 25 5.78 -1.07 9.65
N LYS A 26 6.16 -2.11 10.39
CA LYS A 26 6.97 -3.24 9.89
C LYS A 26 6.37 -3.90 8.66
N THR A 27 5.04 -4.03 8.58
CA THR A 27 4.37 -4.63 7.43
C THR A 27 4.59 -3.81 6.16
N LEU A 28 4.47 -2.49 6.26
CA LEU A 28 4.68 -1.55 5.15
C LEU A 28 6.13 -1.55 4.70
N TYR A 29 7.08 -1.39 5.63
CA TYR A 29 8.52 -1.46 5.30
C TYR A 29 8.90 -2.78 4.63
N ARG A 30 8.39 -3.91 5.13
CA ARG A 30 8.65 -5.21 4.53
C ARG A 30 8.10 -5.33 3.09
N LEU A 31 6.98 -4.69 2.78
CA LEU A 31 6.40 -4.70 1.44
C LEU A 31 7.10 -3.73 0.50
N LEU A 32 7.54 -2.57 1.02
CA LEU A 32 8.39 -1.63 0.31
C LEU A 32 9.73 -2.26 -0.06
N ASN A 33 10.41 -2.92 0.88
CA ASN A 33 11.68 -3.62 0.63
C ASN A 33 11.56 -4.84 -0.31
N ARG A 34 10.35 -5.14 -0.80
CA ARG A 34 10.07 -6.21 -1.76
C ARG A 34 9.51 -5.65 -3.06
N ASP A 35 9.55 -4.33 -3.21
CA ASP A 35 9.12 -3.60 -4.40
C ASP A 35 7.63 -3.84 -4.73
N VAL A 36 6.82 -4.19 -3.72
CA VAL A 36 5.38 -4.50 -3.89
C VAL A 36 4.52 -3.24 -3.93
N LEU A 37 5.00 -2.16 -3.32
CA LEU A 37 4.28 -0.91 -3.11
C LEU A 37 4.85 0.28 -3.90
N GLU A 38 5.72 0.04 -4.89
CA GLU A 38 6.33 1.09 -5.70
C GLU A 38 5.28 1.97 -6.39
N ASP A 39 4.26 1.34 -6.99
CA ASP A 39 3.14 2.04 -7.66
C ASP A 39 2.29 2.92 -6.72
N TYR A 40 2.49 2.78 -5.41
CA TYR A 40 1.77 3.51 -4.37
C TYR A 40 2.60 4.65 -3.78
N ILE A 41 3.88 4.78 -4.14
CA ILE A 41 4.73 5.88 -3.68
C ILE A 41 4.32 7.14 -4.44
N TYR A 42 3.85 8.15 -3.70
CA TYR A 42 3.49 9.44 -4.26
C TYR A 42 4.72 10.34 -4.43
N LEU A 43 5.50 10.46 -3.34
CA LEU A 43 6.68 11.29 -3.31
C LEU A 43 7.66 10.77 -2.25
N GLU A 44 8.94 10.97 -2.52
CA GLU A 44 10.00 10.85 -1.52
C GLU A 44 10.58 12.24 -1.27
N GLN A 45 10.49 12.71 -0.02
CA GLN A 45 10.99 14.03 0.36
C GLN A 45 11.71 13.97 1.69
N SER A 46 12.94 14.50 1.73
CA SER A 46 13.76 14.58 2.94
C SER A 46 13.95 13.22 3.63
N GLY A 47 14.11 12.15 2.84
CA GLY A 47 14.26 10.78 3.35
C GLY A 47 12.97 10.14 3.89
N ARG A 48 11.81 10.74 3.63
CA ARG A 48 10.49 10.19 3.99
C ARG A 48 9.73 9.78 2.74
N VAL A 49 9.16 8.57 2.79
CA VAL A 49 8.28 8.02 1.75
C VAL A 49 6.82 8.32 2.09
N TYR A 50 6.09 8.86 1.13
CA TYR A 50 4.66 9.11 1.22
C TYR A 50 3.90 8.15 0.30
N LEU A 51 2.88 7.49 0.85
CA LEU A 51 2.08 6.50 0.15
C LEU A 51 0.67 7.03 -0.12
N MET A 52 0.16 6.77 -1.33
CA MET A 52 -1.22 7.04 -1.73
C MET A 52 -2.13 5.96 -1.17
N LEU A 53 -3.19 6.35 -0.46
CA LEU A 53 -4.20 5.39 -0.01
C LEU A 53 -5.08 4.91 -1.17
N GLU A 54 -5.49 5.84 -2.02
CA GLU A 54 -6.39 5.61 -3.15
C GLU A 54 -5.76 6.14 -4.45
N PRO A 55 -4.79 5.42 -5.02
CA PRO A 55 -4.22 5.78 -6.32
C PRO A 55 -5.26 5.68 -7.45
N PRO A 56 -5.18 6.55 -8.48
CA PRO A 56 -6.07 6.46 -9.63
C PRO A 56 -5.80 5.19 -10.44
N ASN A 57 -6.85 4.48 -10.86
CA ASN A 57 -6.80 3.26 -11.68
C ASN A 57 -6.11 2.04 -11.05
N LEU A 58 -5.81 2.08 -9.76
CA LEU A 58 -5.22 0.98 -9.00
C LEU A 58 -6.12 0.61 -7.81
N PRO A 59 -6.04 -0.63 -7.31
CA PRO A 59 -6.75 -0.98 -6.08
C PRO A 59 -6.20 -0.16 -4.92
N THR A 60 -7.00 0.02 -3.88
CA THR A 60 -6.57 0.78 -2.69
C THR A 60 -5.33 0.15 -2.07
N LEU A 61 -4.51 0.96 -1.39
CA LEU A 61 -3.33 0.47 -0.70
C LEU A 61 -3.68 -0.64 0.31
N ALA A 62 -4.84 -0.50 0.97
CA ALA A 62 -5.37 -1.50 1.88
C ALA A 62 -5.61 -2.86 1.20
N GLU A 63 -6.22 -2.86 0.02
CA GLU A 63 -6.49 -4.06 -0.78
C GLU A 63 -5.20 -4.70 -1.29
N LYS A 64 -4.27 -3.91 -1.82
CA LYS A 64 -2.96 -4.39 -2.28
C LYS A 64 -2.18 -5.08 -1.16
N ILE A 65 -2.15 -4.46 0.03
CA ILE A 65 -1.49 -5.04 1.20
C ILE A 65 -2.19 -6.33 1.62
N ARG A 66 -3.54 -6.34 1.66
CA ARG A 66 -4.33 -7.52 2.05
C ARG A 66 -4.07 -8.70 1.10
N ALA A 67 -4.06 -8.47 -0.21
CA ALA A 67 -3.76 -9.50 -1.21
C ALA A 67 -2.36 -10.11 -1.01
N ASN A 68 -1.35 -9.27 -0.72
CA ASN A 68 0.01 -9.73 -0.47
C ASN A 68 0.20 -10.44 0.88
N ILE A 69 -0.59 -10.08 1.90
CA ILE A 69 -0.59 -10.81 3.18
C ILE A 69 -1.26 -12.18 2.99
N GLN A 70 -2.40 -12.24 2.29
CA GLN A 70 -3.11 -13.50 2.04
C GLN A 70 -2.30 -14.47 1.18
N TYR A 71 -1.50 -13.98 0.23
CA TYR A 71 -0.55 -14.80 -0.52
C TYR A 71 0.34 -15.66 0.41
N ARG A 72 0.70 -15.16 1.60
CA ARG A 72 1.45 -15.97 2.58
C ARG A 72 0.62 -17.00 3.34
N LYS A 73 -0.67 -16.73 3.58
CA LYS A 73 -1.53 -17.63 4.36
C LYS A 73 -1.81 -18.93 3.59
N ASN A 74 -1.84 -18.83 2.25
CA ASN A 74 -2.04 -19.95 1.33
C ASN A 74 -0.81 -20.14 0.43
N ASN A 75 0.38 -20.38 1.00
CA ASN A 75 1.56 -20.86 0.27
C ASN A 75 1.35 -22.27 -0.38
N ILE A 76 0.16 -22.55 -0.91
CA ILE A 76 -0.13 -23.61 -1.88
C ILE A 76 0.01 -22.94 -3.25
N ILE A 77 1.22 -23.00 -3.79
CA ILE A 77 1.45 -22.77 -5.21
C ILE A 77 0.75 -23.93 -5.93
N LYS A 78 -0.51 -23.76 -6.36
CA LYS A 78 -1.05 -24.60 -7.44
C LYS A 78 -0.35 -24.16 -8.72
N ARG A 79 0.84 -24.73 -8.94
CA ARG A 79 1.44 -24.84 -10.26
C ARG A 79 0.43 -25.64 -11.08
N PHE A 80 -0.33 -24.97 -11.94
CA PHE A 80 -0.98 -25.65 -13.05
C PHE A 80 0.16 -26.01 -14.01
N ILE A 81 0.48 -27.30 -14.08
CA ILE A 81 1.25 -27.92 -15.17
C ILE A 81 0.25 -28.19 -16.30
#